data_AF-A0A6J6TNS5-F1
#
_entry.id   AF-A0A6J6TNS5-F1
#
_cell.length_a   1.000
_cell.length_b   1.000
_cell.length_c   1.000
_cell.angle_alpha   90.00
_cell.angle_beta   90.00
_cell.angle_gamma   90.00
#
_symmetry.space_group_name_H-M   'P 1'
#
loop_
_entity.id
_entity.type
_entity.pdbx_description
1 polymer ?
#
loop_
_entity_poly.entity_id
_entity_poly.type
_entity_poly.pdbx_seq_one_letter_code
_entity_poly.pdbx_strand_id
1 'polypeptide(L)' 'MQYRVSFGKKDEAVEGPDDATLVISIPAAEASSDPAVAFMSGRLKAEGHTGMLFEVLKSGAAADAIRRIATR' A
#
# COMPACT_ATOMS: atom_id res chain seq x y z
N MET A 1 7.63 7.19 -4.15
CA MET A 1 6.72 6.34 -3.35
C MET A 1 6.19 5.26 -4.26
N GLN A 2 6.08 4.03 -3.77
CA GLN A 2 5.60 2.88 -4.54
C GLN A 2 4.52 2.14 -3.76
N TYR A 3 3.47 1.72 -4.45
CA TYR A 3 2.41 0.86 -3.92
C TYR A 3 2.50 -0.51 -4.59
N ARG A 4 2.32 -1.55 -3.79
CA ARG A 4 2.39 -2.95 -4.20
C ARG A 4 1.16 -3.69 -3.69
N VAL A 5 0.35 -4.21 -4.60
CA VAL A 5 -0.84 -5.00 -4.28
C VAL A 5 -0.61 -6.44 -4.75
N SER A 6 -0.51 -7.36 -3.80
CA SER A 6 -0.30 -8.79 -4.08
C SER A 6 -1.62 -9.53 -4.19
N PHE A 7 -1.86 -10.19 -5.33
CA PHE A 7 -3.03 -11.04 -5.60
C PHE A 7 -2.73 -12.52 -5.37
N GLY A 8 -1.44 -12.86 -5.18
CA GLY A 8 -0.96 -14.20 -4.90
C GLY A 8 0.56 -14.27 -4.93
N LYS A 9 1.12 -15.47 -4.78
CA LYS A 9 2.57 -15.70 -4.56
C LYS A 9 3.49 -15.15 -5.65
N LYS A 10 3.00 -14.99 -6.88
CA LYS A 10 3.76 -14.47 -8.03
C LYS A 10 2.98 -13.42 -8.80
N ASP A 11 1.90 -12.93 -8.21
CA ASP A 11 1.02 -12.00 -8.89
C ASP A 11 0.90 -10.72 -8.05
N GLU A 12 1.47 -9.65 -8.59
CA GLU A 12 1.57 -8.36 -7.93
C GLU A 12 1.31 -7.26 -8.96
N ALA A 13 0.62 -6.21 -8.52
CA ALA A 13 0.50 -4.96 -9.25
C ALA A 13 1.32 -3.90 -8.52
N VAL A 14 2.15 -3.17 -9.28
CA VAL A 14 3.06 -2.18 -8.73
C VAL A 14 2.79 -0.84 -9.40
N GLU A 15 2.65 0.21 -8.60
CA GLU A 15 2.52 1.60 -9.06
C GLU A 15 3.58 2.47 -8.38
N GLY A 16 4.40 3.17 -9.17
CA GLY A 16 5.47 4.05 -8.68
C GLY A 16 6.88 3.51 -8.97
N PRO A 17 7.92 4.36 -8.81
CA PRO A 17 9.29 4.04 -9.21
C PRO A 17 9.96 3.02 -8.29
N ASP A 18 10.92 2.26 -8.82
CA ASP A 18 11.62 1.18 -8.11
C ASP A 18 12.55 1.67 -7.00
N ASP A 19 13.02 2.91 -7.08
CA ASP A 19 13.86 3.58 -6.08
C ASP A 19 13.05 4.41 -5.08
N ALA A 20 11.75 4.10 -4.94
CA ALA A 20 10.88 4.80 -4.02
C ALA A 20 11.39 4.76 -2.57
N THR A 21 11.47 5.95 -1.97
CA THR A 21 11.84 6.18 -0.56
C THR A 21 10.81 5.66 0.47
N LEU A 22 9.64 5.25 0.00
CA LEU A 22 8.59 4.59 0.76
C LEU A 22 7.89 3.59 -0.17
N VAL A 23 7.90 2.32 0.23
CA VAL A 23 7.19 1.23 -0.43
C VAL A 23 6.08 0.75 0.50
N ILE A 24 4.84 0.73 0.01
CA ILE A 24 3.66 0.23 0.73
C ILE A 24 3.19 -1.05 0.06
N SER A 25 3.11 -2.14 0.82
CA SER A 25 2.73 -3.46 0.33
C SER A 25 1.51 -3.98 1.07
N ILE A 26 0.51 -4.48 0.35
CA ILE A 26 -0.74 -5.01 0.92
C ILE A 26 -1.29 -6.17 0.07
N PRO A 27 -1.93 -7.19 0.68
CA PRO A 27 -2.69 -8.19 -0.07
C PRO A 27 -3.93 -7.56 -0.72
N ALA A 28 -4.28 -7.99 -1.93
CA ALA A 28 -5.49 -7.56 -2.64
C ALA A 28 -6.77 -7.84 -1.84
N ALA A 29 -6.80 -8.93 -1.06
CA ALA A 29 -7.90 -9.26 -0.15
C ALA A 29 -8.17 -8.19 0.92
N GLU A 30 -7.17 -7.33 1.21
CA GLU A 30 -7.27 -6.24 2.18
C GLU A 30 -7.37 -4.87 1.49
N ALA A 31 -7.43 -4.80 0.17
CA ALA A 31 -7.43 -3.53 -0.57
C ALA A 31 -8.67 -2.64 -0.29
N SER A 32 -9.77 -3.25 0.17
CA SER A 32 -10.97 -2.53 0.61
C SER A 32 -10.91 -2.05 2.08
N SER A 33 -9.99 -2.60 2.87
CA SER A 33 -9.79 -2.23 4.28
C SER A 33 -9.22 -0.82 4.40
N ASP A 34 -9.46 -0.17 5.54
CA ASP A 34 -8.77 1.08 5.88
C ASP A 34 -7.25 0.81 5.99
N PRO A 35 -6.38 1.52 5.23
CA PRO A 35 -4.94 1.26 5.23
C PRO A 35 -4.27 1.50 6.59
N ALA A 36 -4.76 2.43 7.42
CA ALA A 36 -4.20 2.65 8.74
C ALA A 36 -4.52 1.48 9.67
N VAL A 37 -5.75 0.95 9.61
CA VAL A 37 -6.13 -0.27 10.33
C VAL A 37 -5.33 -1.48 9.83
N ALA A 38 -5.16 -1.63 8.52
CA ALA A 38 -4.35 -2.69 7.94
C ALA A 38 -2.88 -2.60 8.40
N PHE A 39 -2.33 -1.39 8.52
CA PHE A 39 -0.97 -1.17 9.03
C PHE A 39 -0.86 -1.54 10.51
N MET A 40 -1.75 -1.02 11.36
CA MET A 40 -1.75 -1.30 12.80
C MET A 40 -1.97 -2.78 13.14
N SER A 41 -2.70 -3.50 12.29
CA SER A 41 -2.92 -4.94 12.43
C SER A 41 -1.86 -5.80 11.74
N GLY A 42 -0.84 -5.18 11.13
CA GLY A 42 0.29 -5.84 10.50
C GLY A 42 0.02 -6.45 9.13
N ARG A 43 -1.16 -6.22 8.53
CA ARG A 43 -1.55 -6.70 7.19
C ARG A 43 -1.01 -5.85 6.05
N LEU A 44 -0.83 -4.55 6.28
CA LEU A 44 -0.10 -3.64 5.39
C LEU A 44 1.34 -3.52 5.90
N LYS A 45 2.31 -3.62 4.99
CA LYS A 45 3.73 -3.40 5.27
C LYS A 45 4.17 -2.10 4.64
N ALA A 46 5.10 -1.42 5.31
CA ALA A 46 5.71 -0.21 4.83
C ALA A 46 7.22 -0.29 5.05
N GLU A 47 7.99 0.00 4.01
CA GLU A 47 9.45 0.04 4.03
C GLU A 47 9.91 1.44 3.62
N GLY A 48 10.76 2.06 4.44
CA GLY A 48 11.24 3.42 4.19
C GLY A 48 10.81 4.42 5.27
N HIS A 49 10.63 5.69 4.89
CA HIS A 49 10.45 6.76 5.87
C HIS A 49 9.03 6.80 6.47
N THR A 50 8.92 6.49 7.76
CA THR A 50 7.64 6.39 8.49
C THR A 50 6.84 7.71 8.56
N GLY A 51 7.50 8.88 8.50
CA GLY A 51 6.80 10.17 8.50
C GLY A 51 5.89 10.33 7.27
N MET A 52 6.40 9.94 6.09
CA MET A 52 5.60 9.95 4.86
C MET A 52 4.44 8.95 4.90
N LEU A 53 4.64 7.79 5.55
CA LEU A 53 3.57 6.80 5.72
C LEU A 53 2.37 7.40 6.47
N PHE A 54 2.59 8.05 7.61
CA PHE A 54 1.47 8.60 8.37
C PHE A 54 0.73 9.72 7.64
N GLU A 55 1.44 10.54 6.86
CA GLU A 55 0.81 11.58 6.03
C GLU A 55 -0.11 10.99 4.94
N VAL A 56 0.33 9.94 4.24
CA VAL A 56 -0.49 9.30 3.19
C VAL A 56 -1.64 8.47 3.75
N LEU A 57 -1.48 7.91 4.95
CA LEU A 57 -2.56 7.23 5.67
C LEU A 57 -3.61 8.23 6.12
N LYS A 58 -3.20 9.36 6.72
CA LYS A 58 -4.09 10.42 7.21
C LYS A 58 -4.85 11.12 6.08
N SER A 59 -4.20 11.36 4.95
CA SER A 59 -4.81 12.03 3.80
C SER A 59 -5.74 11.14 2.97
N GLY A 60 -5.70 9.81 3.18
CA GLY A 60 -6.47 8.85 2.37
C GLY A 60 -5.84 8.51 1.03
N ALA A 61 -4.74 9.17 0.63
CA ALA A 61 -4.07 8.93 -0.65
C ALA A 61 -3.63 7.47 -0.83
N ALA A 62 -3.24 6.81 0.26
CA ALA A 62 -2.93 5.38 0.23
C ALA A 62 -4.16 4.52 -0.12
N ALA A 63 -5.34 4.84 0.41
CA ALA A 63 -6.56 4.08 0.14
C ALA A 63 -6.96 4.19 -1.33
N ASP A 64 -6.90 5.40 -1.90
CA ASP A 64 -7.26 5.64 -3.30
C ASP A 64 -6.31 4.92 -4.27
N ALA A 65 -5.00 5.00 -4.03
CA ALA A 65 -4.00 4.30 -4.84
C ALA A 65 -4.18 2.78 -4.77
N ILE A 66 -4.30 2.22 -3.56
CA ILE A 66 -4.48 0.77 -3.36
C ILE A 66 -5.76 0.29 -4.06
N ARG A 67 -6.88 1.00 -3.93
CA ARG A 67 -8.15 0.63 -4.58
C ARG A 67 -8.05 0.64 -6.10
N ARG A 68 -7.45 1.69 -6.68
CA ARG A 68 -7.23 1.79 -8.13
C ARG A 68 -6.40 0.61 -8.66
N ILE A 69 -5.33 0.26 -7.96
CA ILE A 69 -4.45 -0.85 -8.34
C ILE A 69 -5.18 -2.20 -8.19
N ALA A 70 -6.01 -2.34 -7.16
CA ALA A 70 -6.77 -3.56 -6.88
C ALA A 70 -7.87 -3.86 -7.90
N THR A 71 -8.36 -2.86 -8.64
CA THR A 71 -9.43 -3.00 -9.65
C THR A 71 -8.96 -3.48 -11.03
N ARG A 72 -7.70 -3.90 -11.17
CA ARG A 72 -7.16 -4.39 -12.45
C ARG A 72 -7.84 -5.66 -12.97
#